data_AF-A0A848RMI8-F1
#
_entry.id   AF-A0A848RMI8-F1
#
_cell.length_a   1.000
_cell.length_b   1.000
_cell.length_c   1.000
_cell.angle_alpha   90.00
_cell.angle_beta   90.00
_cell.angle_gamma   90.00
#
_symmetry.space_group_name_H-M   'P 1'
#
loop_
_entity.id
_entity.type
_entity.pdbx_description
1 polymer ?
#
loop_
_entity_poly.entity_id
_entity_poly.type
_entity_poly.pdbx_seq_one_letter_code
_entity_poly.pdbx_strand_id
1 'polypeptide(L)'
;MTRIRFDIRYDGRPFHGWARQPGLPTVQGALETALTVLFRQPVTLTVAGRTDAGVHATGQVAHFDLPDQFSGDWLRDARDTDFAASLGAIVAASNPPGIANFQLSTGLHRRLDSVLRLVTSGNTPTIPGLNLDDQPIYPPEANGAIVVTAARPVPDAFDARFSALARHYEYLVIDEPTARNPLTRNTCWWYGAPLDVARMHEASAGLLGTHDFAAFCKPREGATTIRTLKQLGVSRLAPGEIRFDVAADAFCHSMVRSLVGALTEVGRGKRDADWLEQALHSAVRIPEIPLAPAQGLTLVRVDYPQAPHELAARQKETRQLRTCGE
;
A
#
# COMPACT_ATOMS: atom_id res chain seq x y z
N MET A 1 8.65 13.01 21.03
CA MET A 1 8.36 11.70 20.42
C MET A 1 9.09 11.65 19.10
N THR A 2 9.63 10.50 18.73
CA THR A 2 10.41 10.34 17.50
C THR A 2 9.53 9.66 16.45
N ARG A 3 9.19 10.38 15.39
CA ARG A 3 8.38 9.87 14.28
C ARG A 3 9.23 9.04 13.31
N ILE A 4 8.88 7.77 13.13
CA ILE A 4 9.58 6.84 12.22
C ILE A 4 8.73 6.58 10.98
N ARG A 5 9.27 6.91 9.81
CA ARG A 5 8.74 6.49 8.49
C ARG A 5 9.30 5.13 8.11
N PHE A 6 8.43 4.21 7.69
CA PHE A 6 8.79 2.98 6.99
C PHE A 6 8.46 3.08 5.49
N ASP A 7 9.34 2.57 4.64
CA ASP A 7 9.08 2.21 3.25
C ASP A 7 8.99 0.67 3.15
N ILE A 8 7.96 0.16 2.47
CA ILE A 8 7.47 -1.22 2.65
C ILE A 8 7.11 -1.84 1.30
N ARG A 9 7.41 -3.14 1.15
CA ARG A 9 6.95 -4.01 0.07
C ARG A 9 6.13 -5.17 0.62
N TYR A 10 5.14 -5.62 -0.14
CA TYR A 10 4.42 -6.86 0.18
C TYR A 10 3.74 -7.51 -1.03
N ASP A 11 3.63 -8.83 -0.96
CA ASP A 11 2.64 -9.59 -1.70
C ASP A 11 1.28 -9.46 -0.99
N GLY A 12 0.25 -9.02 -1.70
CA GLY A 12 -1.08 -8.81 -1.13
C GLY A 12 -1.95 -10.06 -0.98
N ARG A 13 -1.58 -11.17 -1.64
CA ARG A 13 -2.42 -12.39 -1.75
C ARG A 13 -2.76 -13.06 -0.41
N PRO A 14 -1.83 -13.23 0.56
CA PRO A 14 -2.15 -13.87 1.84
C PRO A 14 -2.91 -12.96 2.84
N PHE A 15 -3.28 -11.73 2.44
CA PHE A 15 -3.85 -10.72 3.34
C PHE A 15 -5.22 -10.21 2.87
N HIS A 16 -6.10 -9.95 3.83
CA HIS A 16 -7.40 -9.27 3.65
C HIS A 16 -7.24 -7.75 3.46
N GLY A 17 -6.20 -7.36 2.71
CA GLY A 17 -5.80 -5.99 2.41
C GLY A 17 -4.85 -5.41 3.45
N TRP A 18 -4.61 -4.11 3.34
CA TRP A 18 -3.73 -3.41 4.28
C TRP A 18 -4.33 -3.37 5.69
N ALA A 19 -5.54 -2.84 5.84
CA ALA A 19 -6.03 -2.34 7.12
C ALA A 19 -6.50 -3.44 8.07
N ARG A 20 -6.12 -3.31 9.35
CA ARG A 20 -6.47 -4.24 10.43
C ARG A 20 -7.99 -4.44 10.52
N GLN A 21 -8.40 -5.70 10.62
CA GLN A 21 -9.79 -6.16 10.73
C GLN A 21 -9.84 -7.30 11.77
N PRO A 22 -10.88 -7.40 12.62
CA PRO A 22 -10.97 -8.46 13.63
C PRO A 22 -10.88 -9.85 13.01
N GLY A 23 -10.06 -10.74 13.58
CA GLY A 23 -9.90 -12.13 13.15
C GLY A 23 -9.28 -12.35 11.75
N LEU A 24 -8.91 -11.31 10.99
CA LEU A 24 -8.42 -11.45 9.61
C LEU A 24 -6.93 -11.09 9.44
N PRO A 25 -6.13 -11.95 8.75
CA PRO A 25 -4.72 -11.66 8.47
C PRO A 25 -4.61 -10.46 7.53
N THR A 26 -3.87 -9.44 7.96
CA THR A 26 -3.78 -8.12 7.29
C THR A 26 -2.37 -7.56 7.42
N VAL A 27 -1.92 -6.77 6.42
CA VAL A 27 -0.54 -6.24 6.40
C VAL A 27 -0.27 -5.31 7.60
N GLN A 28 -1.24 -4.46 7.95
CA GLN A 28 -1.17 -3.61 9.13
C GLN A 28 -1.16 -4.42 10.43
N GLY A 29 -1.99 -5.47 10.54
CA GLY A 29 -2.02 -6.34 11.73
C GLY A 29 -0.67 -7.00 11.98
N ALA A 30 -0.06 -7.60 10.95
CA ALA A 30 1.24 -8.25 11.05
C ALA A 30 2.35 -7.26 11.45
N LEU A 31 2.40 -6.08 10.83
CA LEU A 31 3.39 -5.05 11.13
C LEU A 31 3.19 -4.43 12.52
N GLU A 32 1.97 -4.07 12.91
CA GLU A 32 1.69 -3.48 14.23
C GLU A 32 1.99 -4.48 15.35
N THR A 33 1.62 -5.76 15.20
CA THR A 33 1.97 -6.80 16.17
C THR A 33 3.48 -7.03 16.22
N ALA A 34 4.17 -7.10 15.08
CA ALA A 34 5.63 -7.26 15.07
C ALA A 34 6.39 -6.06 15.68
N LEU A 35 5.92 -4.84 15.45
CA LEU A 35 6.46 -3.64 16.08
C LEU A 35 6.14 -3.60 17.58
N THR A 36 4.92 -3.99 17.98
CA THR A 36 4.52 -4.08 19.39
C THR A 36 5.38 -5.09 20.15
N VAL A 37 5.70 -6.24 19.55
CA VAL A 37 6.65 -7.23 20.08
C VAL A 37 8.06 -6.65 20.21
N LEU A 38 8.55 -5.97 19.18
CA LEU A 38 9.90 -5.39 19.14
C LEU A 38 10.10 -4.24 20.13
N PHE A 39 9.06 -3.43 20.37
CA PHE A 39 9.12 -2.21 21.20
C PHE A 39 8.51 -2.34 22.60
N ARG A 40 7.82 -3.44 22.91
CA ARG A 40 7.12 -3.68 24.19
C ARG A 40 6.07 -2.63 24.58
N GLN A 41 5.47 -2.01 23.58
CA GLN A 41 4.39 -1.05 23.73
C GLN A 41 3.48 -1.14 22.50
N PRO A 42 2.17 -0.87 22.61
CA PRO A 42 1.30 -0.85 21.44
C PRO A 42 1.78 0.16 20.39
N VAL A 43 1.99 -0.30 19.15
CA VAL A 43 2.37 0.55 18.01
C VAL A 43 1.25 0.57 16.98
N THR A 44 0.83 1.77 16.59
CA THR A 44 -0.22 2.02 15.58
C THR A 44 0.38 2.66 14.33
N LEU A 45 0.08 2.14 13.15
CA LEU A 45 0.58 2.62 11.87
C LEU A 45 -0.41 3.52 11.13
N THR A 46 0.07 4.69 10.67
CA THR A 46 -0.62 5.50 9.67
C THR A 46 0.01 5.31 8.29
N VAL A 47 -0.76 4.73 7.38
CA VAL A 47 -0.33 4.37 6.01
C VAL A 47 -0.66 5.43 4.96
N ALA A 48 0.16 5.53 3.92
CA ALA A 48 -0.04 6.41 2.77
C ALA A 48 -1.29 6.09 1.94
N GLY A 49 -1.56 4.80 1.69
CA GLY A 49 -2.77 4.34 1.01
C GLY A 49 -3.12 2.93 1.46
N ARG A 50 -4.39 2.69 1.82
CA ARG A 50 -4.87 1.33 2.08
C ARG A 50 -5.04 0.61 0.74
N THR A 51 -4.52 -0.61 0.63
CA THR A 51 -4.76 -1.50 -0.52
C THR A 51 -5.87 -2.51 -0.20
N ASP A 52 -6.67 -2.87 -1.21
CA ASP A 52 -7.69 -3.92 -1.13
C ASP A 52 -7.04 -5.31 -0.87
N ALA A 53 -7.83 -6.32 -0.50
CA ALA A 53 -7.36 -7.71 -0.41
C ALA A 53 -6.79 -8.20 -1.74
N GLY A 54 -5.64 -8.90 -1.71
CA GLY A 54 -4.94 -9.38 -2.91
C GLY A 54 -4.14 -8.34 -3.70
N VAL A 55 -4.13 -7.06 -3.29
CA VAL A 55 -3.38 -5.98 -3.99
C VAL A 55 -1.98 -5.82 -3.39
N HIS A 56 -0.96 -5.79 -4.24
CA HIS A 56 0.47 -5.79 -3.87
C HIS A 56 1.02 -4.37 -3.63
N ALA A 57 2.24 -4.28 -3.10
CA ALA A 57 3.01 -3.04 -3.09
C ALA A 57 4.53 -3.27 -3.23
N THR A 58 5.19 -2.41 -4.01
CA THR A 58 6.66 -2.32 -4.11
C THR A 58 7.22 -0.98 -3.60
N GLY A 59 6.34 -0.03 -3.26
CA GLY A 59 6.68 1.26 -2.65
C GLY A 59 5.57 1.83 -1.76
N GLN A 60 4.99 1.00 -0.88
CA GLN A 60 4.10 1.47 0.19
C GLN A 60 4.90 2.28 1.22
N VAL A 61 4.24 3.25 1.87
CA VAL A 61 4.85 4.06 2.94
C VAL A 61 3.91 4.11 4.14
N ALA A 62 4.47 3.97 5.34
CA ALA A 62 3.75 4.15 6.61
C ALA A 62 4.60 4.94 7.61
N HIS A 63 3.99 5.39 8.70
CA HIS A 63 4.72 5.91 9.86
C HIS A 63 4.03 5.56 11.19
N PHE A 64 4.80 5.65 12.26
CA PHE A 64 4.38 5.56 13.65
C PHE A 64 5.28 6.45 14.51
N ASP A 65 4.86 6.69 15.75
CA ASP A 65 5.61 7.48 16.72
C ASP A 65 6.14 6.57 17.85
N LEU A 66 7.31 6.91 18.39
CA LEU A 66 7.89 6.27 19.56
C LEU A 66 8.17 7.31 20.66
N PRO A 67 8.08 6.95 21.96
CA PRO A 67 8.67 7.75 23.03
C PRO A 67 10.19 7.92 22.83
N ASP A 68 10.74 9.07 23.20
CA ASP A 68 12.11 9.46 22.81
C ASP A 68 13.22 8.60 23.44
N GLN A 69 12.90 7.87 24.51
CA GLN A 69 13.77 6.81 25.08
C GLN A 69 14.13 5.71 24.05
N PHE A 70 13.32 5.54 23.00
CA PHE A 70 13.57 4.62 21.89
C PHE A 70 14.30 5.26 20.70
N SER A 71 14.80 6.51 20.80
CA SER A 71 15.55 7.17 19.72
C SER A 71 17.03 6.73 19.60
N GLY A 72 17.53 5.93 20.55
CA GLY A 72 18.94 5.58 20.73
C GLY A 72 19.52 4.43 19.88
N ASP A 73 20.64 3.88 20.36
CA ASP A 73 21.63 3.18 19.51
C ASP A 73 21.27 1.74 19.14
N TRP A 74 20.22 1.19 19.72
CA TRP A 74 19.69 -0.14 19.37
C TRP A 74 19.40 -0.27 17.87
N LEU A 75 19.13 0.84 17.17
CA LEU A 75 18.98 0.95 15.71
C LEU A 75 20.26 0.65 14.89
N ARG A 76 21.44 0.68 15.51
CA ARG A 76 22.76 0.56 14.83
C ARG A 76 23.38 -0.83 14.84
N ASP A 77 22.95 -1.74 15.73
CA ASP A 77 23.82 -2.85 16.05
C ASP A 77 23.97 -3.89 14.92
N ALA A 78 25.17 -3.92 14.35
CA ALA A 78 25.58 -4.87 13.32
C ALA A 78 26.19 -6.15 13.90
N ARG A 79 26.44 -6.22 15.22
CA ARG A 79 27.20 -7.28 15.90
C ARG A 79 26.36 -8.16 16.82
N ASP A 80 25.10 -8.40 16.46
CA ASP A 80 24.37 -9.56 16.97
C ASP A 80 24.36 -10.65 15.89
N THR A 81 25.19 -11.67 16.08
CA THR A 81 25.25 -12.88 15.23
C THR A 81 24.21 -13.92 15.62
N ASP A 82 23.55 -13.79 16.77
CA ASP A 82 22.73 -14.85 17.35
C ASP A 82 21.41 -14.34 17.95
N PHE A 83 20.71 -13.49 17.20
CA PHE A 83 19.41 -12.94 17.62
C PHE A 83 18.36 -14.02 17.97
N ALA A 84 18.50 -15.22 17.41
CA ALA A 84 17.67 -16.38 17.76
C ALA A 84 17.87 -16.83 19.21
N ALA A 85 19.12 -16.83 19.71
CA ALA A 85 19.40 -17.04 21.13
C ALA A 85 19.05 -15.80 21.98
N SER A 86 19.37 -14.59 21.49
CA SER A 86 19.11 -13.32 22.19
C SER A 86 17.62 -13.04 22.42
N LEU A 87 16.70 -13.64 21.64
CA LEU A 87 15.25 -13.51 21.85
C LEU A 87 14.80 -13.88 23.27
N GLY A 88 15.43 -14.90 23.89
CA GLY A 88 15.18 -15.26 25.28
C GLY A 88 15.76 -14.26 26.29
N ALA A 89 16.99 -13.79 26.05
CA ALA A 89 17.65 -12.80 26.92
C ALA A 89 16.98 -11.42 26.85
N ILE A 90 16.45 -11.05 25.69
CA ILE A 90 15.72 -9.80 25.47
C ILE A 90 14.48 -9.74 26.38
N VAL A 91 13.82 -10.85 26.72
CA VAL A 91 12.69 -10.90 27.68
C VAL A 91 13.07 -10.39 29.07
N ALA A 92 14.35 -10.40 29.44
CA ALA A 92 14.84 -10.01 30.77
C ALA A 92 15.55 -8.64 30.85
N ALA A 93 15.75 -7.92 29.73
CA ALA A 93 16.57 -6.70 29.68
C ALA A 93 15.76 -5.38 29.64
N SER A 94 16.21 -4.36 30.38
CA SER A 94 15.35 -3.23 30.81
C SER A 94 15.72 -1.81 30.32
N ASN A 95 16.86 -1.55 29.67
CA ASN A 95 17.21 -0.21 29.13
C ASN A 95 18.38 -0.21 28.10
N PRO A 96 18.40 0.71 27.11
CA PRO A 96 19.50 0.86 26.13
C PRO A 96 20.32 2.19 26.24
N PRO A 97 21.56 2.26 25.70
CA PRO A 97 22.39 3.48 25.60
C PRO A 97 22.33 4.22 24.23
N GLY A 98 23.12 5.30 24.07
CA GLY A 98 23.24 6.16 22.86
C GLY A 98 24.73 6.49 22.50
N ILE A 99 25.18 7.30 21.50
CA ILE A 99 24.64 8.13 20.37
C ILE A 99 25.78 8.19 19.29
N ALA A 100 25.64 8.08 17.95
CA ALA A 100 25.16 9.09 16.97
C ALA A 100 25.12 8.59 15.47
N ASN A 101 24.39 9.33 14.59
CA ASN A 101 24.27 9.20 13.11
C ASN A 101 23.54 7.98 12.50
N PHE A 102 23.04 8.12 11.25
CA PHE A 102 21.87 7.36 10.79
C PHE A 102 21.97 6.71 9.39
N GLN A 103 22.05 5.39 9.40
CA GLN A 103 21.55 4.49 8.35
C GLN A 103 20.86 3.31 9.08
N LEU A 104 20.06 2.53 8.35
CA LEU A 104 19.59 1.26 8.89
C LEU A 104 20.74 0.29 9.03
N SER A 105 20.99 -0.15 10.26
CA SER A 105 21.80 -1.34 10.45
C SER A 105 21.07 -2.57 9.91
N THR A 106 21.87 -3.53 9.45
CA THR A 106 21.46 -4.92 9.20
C THR A 106 20.83 -5.56 10.45
N GLY A 107 21.03 -4.99 11.64
CA GLY A 107 20.38 -5.40 12.89
C GLY A 107 18.88 -5.13 12.92
N LEU A 108 18.40 -3.92 12.61
CA LEU A 108 16.94 -3.66 12.66
C LEU A 108 16.19 -4.46 11.59
N HIS A 109 16.72 -4.54 10.36
CA HIS A 109 16.10 -5.35 9.31
C HIS A 109 15.96 -6.82 9.75
N ARG A 110 17.07 -7.48 10.14
CA ARG A 110 17.03 -8.89 10.57
C ARG A 110 16.07 -9.13 11.74
N ARG A 111 15.99 -8.21 12.71
CA ARG A 111 15.10 -8.36 13.87
C ARG A 111 13.63 -8.19 13.51
N LEU A 112 13.27 -7.15 12.75
CA LEU A 112 11.88 -6.94 12.34
C LEU A 112 11.41 -8.05 11.40
N ASP A 113 12.26 -8.49 10.48
CA ASP A 113 12.05 -9.65 9.59
C ASP A 113 11.88 -10.97 10.39
N SER A 114 12.73 -11.21 11.40
CA SER A 114 12.59 -12.37 12.29
C SER A 114 11.31 -12.34 13.14
N VAL A 115 10.89 -11.16 13.64
CA VAL A 115 9.65 -11.02 14.41
C VAL A 115 8.41 -11.10 13.50
N LEU A 116 8.46 -10.56 12.29
CA LEU A 116 7.42 -10.75 11.28
C LEU A 116 7.22 -12.23 10.94
N ARG A 117 8.31 -13.03 10.86
CA ARG A 117 8.20 -14.49 10.72
C ARG A 117 7.52 -15.15 11.91
N LEU A 118 7.88 -14.79 13.14
CA LEU A 118 7.20 -15.32 14.34
C LEU A 118 5.70 -15.01 14.33
N VAL A 119 5.31 -13.77 14.03
CA VAL A 119 3.90 -13.35 13.96
C VAL A 119 3.16 -14.07 12.82
N THR A 120 3.72 -14.10 11.61
CA THR A 120 3.08 -14.74 10.44
C THR A 120 3.14 -16.27 10.44
N SER A 121 3.90 -16.90 11.35
CA SER A 121 3.84 -18.34 11.60
C SER A 121 2.98 -18.71 12.81
N GLY A 122 2.24 -17.76 13.41
CA GLY A 122 1.42 -17.98 14.61
C GLY A 122 2.22 -18.09 15.94
N ASN A 123 3.55 -18.00 15.90
CA ASN A 123 4.44 -18.10 17.06
C ASN A 123 4.65 -16.72 17.71
N THR A 124 3.58 -15.93 17.90
CA THR A 124 3.67 -14.60 18.52
C THR A 124 4.03 -14.76 20.00
N PRO A 125 5.12 -14.14 20.51
CA PRO A 125 5.51 -14.30 21.90
C PRO A 125 4.58 -13.52 22.83
N THR A 126 4.16 -14.15 23.94
CA THR A 126 3.49 -13.47 25.05
C THR A 126 4.44 -12.47 25.71
N ILE A 127 3.98 -11.24 25.95
CA ILE A 127 4.76 -10.20 26.62
C ILE A 127 3.95 -9.67 27.81
N PRO A 128 4.50 -9.67 29.05
CA PRO A 128 3.80 -9.15 30.22
C PRO A 128 3.28 -7.72 30.01
N GLY A 129 1.99 -7.51 30.28
CA GLY A 129 1.33 -6.21 30.11
C GLY A 129 0.79 -5.90 28.70
N LEU A 130 1.01 -6.78 27.71
CA LEU A 130 0.47 -6.62 26.35
C LEU A 130 -0.48 -7.78 26.00
N ASN A 131 -1.73 -7.46 25.65
CA ASN A 131 -2.61 -8.44 25.02
C ASN A 131 -2.20 -8.59 23.55
N LEU A 132 -1.66 -9.75 23.20
CA LEU A 132 -1.33 -10.15 21.83
C LEU A 132 -2.07 -11.43 21.42
N ASP A 133 -2.99 -11.95 22.24
CA ASP A 133 -3.54 -13.30 22.09
C ASP A 133 -4.59 -13.37 20.95
N ASP A 134 -5.27 -12.26 20.66
CA ASP A 134 -6.15 -12.09 19.48
C ASP A 134 -5.33 -11.77 18.22
N GLN A 135 -4.47 -12.72 17.79
CA GLN A 135 -3.90 -12.71 16.43
C GLN A 135 -4.75 -13.56 15.48
N PRO A 136 -4.92 -13.10 14.22
CA PRO A 136 -5.51 -13.94 13.18
C PRO A 136 -4.56 -15.09 12.81
N ILE A 137 -5.12 -16.20 12.36
CA ILE A 137 -4.33 -17.26 11.71
C ILE A 137 -3.88 -16.74 10.34
N TYR A 138 -2.57 -16.57 10.18
CA TYR A 138 -1.96 -16.23 8.90
C TYR A 138 -1.79 -17.51 8.04
N PRO A 139 -2.07 -17.46 6.72
CA PRO A 139 -1.77 -18.58 5.83
C PRO A 139 -0.25 -18.72 5.63
N PRO A 140 0.27 -19.91 5.27
CA PRO A 140 1.71 -20.16 5.12
C PRO A 140 2.40 -19.17 4.17
N GLU A 141 1.72 -18.72 3.12
CA GLU A 141 2.21 -17.74 2.15
C GLU A 141 2.41 -16.33 2.72
N ALA A 142 1.93 -16.03 3.93
CA ALA A 142 2.22 -14.76 4.62
C ALA A 142 3.68 -14.66 5.09
N ASN A 143 4.35 -15.79 5.29
CA ASN A 143 5.73 -15.85 5.74
C ASN A 143 6.67 -15.30 4.65
N GLY A 144 7.37 -14.20 4.96
CA GLY A 144 8.21 -13.48 3.98
C GLY A 144 7.43 -12.60 2.99
N ALA A 145 6.09 -12.56 3.05
CA ALA A 145 5.27 -11.74 2.16
C ALA A 145 5.28 -10.24 2.49
N ILE A 146 5.89 -9.81 3.59
CA ILE A 146 6.07 -8.40 3.97
C ILE A 146 7.55 -8.14 4.19
N VAL A 147 8.09 -7.11 3.53
CA VAL A 147 9.48 -6.67 3.68
C VAL A 147 9.49 -5.15 3.92
N VAL A 148 10.01 -4.72 5.07
CA VAL A 148 10.38 -3.31 5.27
C VAL A 148 11.72 -3.08 4.58
N THR A 149 11.75 -2.15 3.63
CA THR A 149 12.94 -1.84 2.81
C THR A 149 13.69 -0.60 3.28
N ALA A 150 13.00 0.33 3.96
CA ALA A 150 13.65 1.39 4.72
C ALA A 150 12.83 1.79 5.95
N ALA A 151 13.50 2.38 6.93
CA ALA A 151 12.96 2.82 8.21
C ALA A 151 13.86 3.96 8.73
N ARG A 152 13.30 5.15 8.95
CA ARG A 152 14.08 6.34 9.36
C ARG A 152 13.23 7.34 10.16
N PRO A 153 13.85 8.10 11.09
CA PRO A 153 13.28 9.33 11.60
C PRO A 153 12.91 10.29 10.47
N VAL A 154 11.83 11.01 10.68
CA VAL A 154 11.35 12.10 9.82
C VAL A 154 10.85 13.23 10.74
N PRO A 155 10.75 14.48 10.25
CA PRO A 155 10.16 15.56 11.05
C PRO A 155 8.74 15.19 11.51
N ASP A 156 8.34 15.64 12.70
CA ASP A 156 6.99 15.41 13.25
C ASP A 156 5.86 15.88 12.30
N ALA A 157 6.16 16.88 11.47
CA ALA A 157 5.29 17.40 10.41
C ALA A 157 5.04 16.42 9.23
N PHE A 158 5.79 15.31 9.13
CA PHE A 158 5.55 14.26 8.16
C PHE A 158 4.32 13.43 8.56
N ASP A 159 3.35 13.31 7.68
CA ASP A 159 2.29 12.33 7.78
C ASP A 159 2.23 11.50 6.49
N ALA A 160 2.45 10.19 6.59
CA ALA A 160 2.48 9.30 5.43
C ALA A 160 1.20 9.41 4.57
N ARG A 161 0.03 9.68 5.18
CA ARG A 161 -1.25 9.82 4.50
C ARG A 161 -1.49 11.25 4.02
N PHE A 162 -1.39 12.22 4.93
CA PHE A 162 -1.85 13.59 4.67
C PHE A 162 -0.78 14.50 4.05
N SER A 163 0.52 14.15 4.13
CA SER A 163 1.60 14.88 3.44
C SER A 163 1.88 14.38 2.02
N ALA A 164 1.25 13.28 1.56
CA ALA A 164 1.55 12.70 0.24
C ALA A 164 0.94 13.53 -0.92
N LEU A 165 1.74 13.74 -1.97
CA LEU A 165 1.39 14.50 -3.19
C LEU A 165 0.71 13.66 -4.26
N ALA A 166 1.10 12.38 -4.36
CA ALA A 166 0.52 11.41 -5.28
C ALA A 166 0.78 9.98 -4.79
N ARG A 167 -0.05 9.04 -5.25
CA ARG A 167 0.22 7.60 -5.21
C ARG A 167 0.28 7.09 -6.64
N HIS A 168 1.22 6.19 -6.93
CA HIS A 168 1.43 5.60 -8.25
C HIS A 168 1.18 4.10 -8.19
N TYR A 169 0.36 3.61 -9.11
CA TYR A 169 0.03 2.21 -9.27
C TYR A 169 0.38 1.74 -10.68
N GLU A 170 0.92 0.53 -10.76
CA GLU A 170 0.97 -0.24 -12.01
C GLU A 170 -0.13 -1.31 -11.98
N TYR A 171 -0.76 -1.57 -13.12
CA TYR A 171 -1.62 -2.74 -13.31
C TYR A 171 -1.18 -3.55 -14.53
N LEU A 172 -0.96 -4.85 -14.38
CA LEU A 172 -0.55 -5.74 -15.48
C LEU A 172 -1.71 -6.63 -15.98
N VAL A 173 -1.89 -6.67 -17.30
CA VAL A 173 -2.83 -7.54 -18.02
C VAL A 173 -2.08 -8.36 -19.06
N ILE A 174 -2.38 -9.66 -19.12
CA ILE A 174 -1.93 -10.56 -20.19
C ILE A 174 -3.13 -10.90 -21.06
N ASP A 175 -3.23 -10.34 -22.27
CA ASP A 175 -4.39 -10.49 -23.16
C ASP A 175 -4.27 -11.64 -24.17
N GLU A 176 -3.05 -12.13 -24.39
CA GLU A 176 -2.74 -13.24 -25.30
C GLU A 176 -2.46 -14.54 -24.52
N PRO A 177 -3.17 -15.66 -24.81
CA PRO A 177 -2.95 -16.95 -24.12
C PRO A 177 -1.51 -17.47 -24.16
N THR A 178 -0.76 -17.23 -25.24
CA THR A 178 0.63 -17.70 -25.36
C THR A 178 1.64 -16.92 -24.51
N ALA A 179 1.30 -15.72 -24.05
CA ALA A 179 2.14 -14.91 -23.16
C ALA A 179 1.96 -15.24 -21.65
N ARG A 180 1.07 -16.18 -21.31
CA ARG A 180 0.73 -16.51 -19.92
C ARG A 180 1.81 -17.34 -19.21
N ASN A 181 2.72 -16.67 -18.51
CA ASN A 181 3.70 -17.32 -17.64
C ASN A 181 3.07 -17.76 -16.29
N PRO A 182 3.03 -19.06 -15.94
CA PRO A 182 2.47 -19.52 -14.68
C PRO A 182 3.16 -18.97 -13.43
N LEU A 183 4.41 -18.51 -13.51
CA LEU A 183 5.12 -17.91 -12.37
C LEU A 183 4.57 -16.52 -12.02
N THR A 184 4.14 -15.73 -13.02
CA THR A 184 3.59 -14.38 -12.84
C THR A 184 2.05 -14.34 -12.79
N ARG A 185 1.37 -15.50 -12.83
CA ARG A 185 -0.11 -15.62 -12.68
C ARG A 185 -0.71 -14.92 -11.46
N ASN A 186 0.14 -14.63 -10.48
CA ASN A 186 -0.14 -14.03 -9.19
C ASN A 186 0.17 -12.52 -9.13
N THR A 187 0.64 -11.91 -10.22
CA THR A 187 1.03 -10.49 -10.31
C THR A 187 0.48 -9.80 -11.57
N CYS A 188 -0.47 -10.45 -12.26
CA CYS A 188 -1.13 -9.94 -13.47
C CYS A 188 -2.56 -10.50 -13.60
N TRP A 189 -3.38 -9.87 -14.43
CA TRP A 189 -4.68 -10.40 -14.85
C TRP A 189 -4.54 -11.09 -16.22
N TRP A 190 -4.71 -12.41 -16.26
CA TRP A 190 -4.92 -13.13 -17.52
C TRP A 190 -6.32 -12.80 -18.07
N TYR A 191 -6.38 -11.98 -19.12
CA TYR A 191 -7.61 -11.62 -19.82
C TYR A 191 -7.97 -12.68 -20.87
N GLY A 192 -9.22 -12.68 -21.33
CA GLY A 192 -9.79 -13.75 -22.16
C GLY A 192 -9.77 -13.53 -23.68
N ALA A 193 -9.31 -12.37 -24.16
CA ALA A 193 -9.32 -11.96 -25.56
C ALA A 193 -8.31 -10.81 -25.78
N PRO A 194 -7.81 -10.58 -27.01
CA PRO A 194 -6.97 -9.43 -27.32
C PRO A 194 -7.63 -8.08 -27.02
N LEU A 195 -6.82 -7.08 -26.66
CA LEU A 195 -7.27 -5.72 -26.37
C LEU A 195 -6.59 -4.68 -27.29
N ASP A 196 -7.40 -3.76 -27.81
CA ASP A 196 -6.97 -2.56 -28.53
C ASP A 196 -6.41 -1.52 -27.56
N VAL A 197 -5.09 -1.56 -27.38
CA VAL A 197 -4.35 -0.65 -26.50
C VAL A 197 -4.38 0.79 -27.00
N ALA A 198 -4.50 1.05 -28.31
CA ALA A 198 -4.56 2.40 -28.85
C ALA A 198 -5.88 3.07 -28.46
N ARG A 199 -7.01 2.40 -28.74
CA ARG A 199 -8.35 2.84 -28.33
C ARG A 199 -8.49 3.01 -26.82
N MET A 200 -7.82 2.15 -26.03
CA MET A 200 -7.75 2.30 -24.57
C MET A 200 -6.94 3.52 -24.11
N HIS A 201 -5.86 3.85 -24.80
CA HIS A 201 -5.01 5.01 -24.50
C HIS A 201 -5.69 6.32 -24.89
N GLU A 202 -6.37 6.36 -26.04
CA GLU A 202 -7.16 7.51 -26.48
C GLU A 202 -8.32 7.79 -25.50
N ALA A 203 -9.07 6.75 -25.14
CA ALA A 203 -10.20 6.88 -24.22
C ALA A 203 -9.79 7.18 -22.76
N SER A 204 -8.54 6.91 -22.35
CA SER A 204 -8.09 7.22 -20.99
C SER A 204 -7.82 8.70 -20.76
N ALA A 205 -7.63 9.50 -21.81
CA ALA A 205 -7.39 10.94 -21.71
C ALA A 205 -8.56 11.71 -21.06
N GLY A 206 -9.80 11.36 -21.39
CA GLY A 206 -11.01 12.00 -20.82
C GLY A 206 -11.22 11.74 -19.33
N LEU A 207 -10.52 10.75 -18.75
CA LEU A 207 -10.57 10.45 -17.31
C LEU A 207 -9.55 11.27 -16.50
N LEU A 208 -8.65 12.03 -17.14
CA LEU A 208 -7.63 12.85 -16.46
C LEU A 208 -8.23 14.15 -15.92
N GLY A 209 -7.61 14.71 -14.87
CA GLY A 209 -8.06 15.94 -14.22
C GLY A 209 -8.83 15.68 -12.93
N THR A 210 -9.62 16.68 -12.49
CA THR A 210 -10.39 16.61 -11.24
C THR A 210 -11.84 16.30 -11.53
N HIS A 211 -12.31 15.12 -11.13
CA HIS A 211 -13.66 14.63 -11.38
C HIS A 211 -14.25 13.98 -10.13
N ASP A 212 -15.58 13.85 -10.07
CA ASP A 212 -16.21 12.88 -9.18
C ASP A 212 -16.14 11.47 -9.77
N PHE A 213 -15.32 10.61 -9.16
CA PHE A 213 -15.14 9.24 -9.63
C PHE A 213 -16.18 8.25 -9.08
N ALA A 214 -17.30 8.69 -8.51
CA ALA A 214 -18.31 7.83 -7.87
C ALA A 214 -18.68 6.57 -8.68
N ALA A 215 -18.85 6.69 -10.00
CA ALA A 215 -19.09 5.57 -10.91
C ALA A 215 -18.05 4.44 -10.84
N PHE A 216 -16.79 4.78 -10.58
CA PHE A 216 -15.66 3.84 -10.52
C PHE A 216 -15.39 3.35 -9.09
N CYS A 217 -16.11 3.85 -8.08
CA CYS A 217 -15.77 3.66 -6.67
C CYS A 217 -16.74 2.71 -5.95
N LYS A 218 -16.32 2.11 -4.83
CA LYS A 218 -17.27 1.68 -3.79
C LYS A 218 -17.51 2.87 -2.84
N PRO A 219 -18.75 3.35 -2.65
CA PRO A 219 -19.03 4.50 -1.80
C PRO A 219 -18.61 4.23 -0.35
N ARG A 220 -18.27 5.31 0.36
CA ARG A 220 -17.90 5.27 1.78
C ARG A 220 -18.48 6.50 2.47
N GLU A 221 -19.20 6.26 3.56
CA GLU A 221 -19.74 7.30 4.43
C GLU A 221 -18.65 8.27 4.92
N GLY A 222 -18.98 9.58 4.93
CA GLY A 222 -18.07 10.64 5.36
C GLY A 222 -16.86 10.90 4.46
N ALA A 223 -16.83 10.39 3.21
CA ALA A 223 -15.72 10.61 2.28
C ALA A 223 -16.20 10.97 0.87
N THR A 224 -15.74 12.10 0.32
CA THR A 224 -16.03 12.49 -1.07
C THR A 224 -15.35 11.53 -2.05
N THR A 225 -15.94 11.37 -3.23
CA THR A 225 -15.41 10.59 -4.36
C THR A 225 -14.62 11.42 -5.37
N ILE A 226 -14.65 12.75 -5.24
CA ILE A 226 -13.90 13.73 -6.03
C ILE A 226 -12.38 13.56 -5.85
N ARG A 227 -11.62 13.33 -6.93
CA ARG A 227 -10.14 13.16 -6.92
C ARG A 227 -9.51 13.83 -8.12
N THR A 228 -8.20 14.10 -8.06
CA THR A 228 -7.42 14.57 -9.21
C THR A 228 -6.57 13.42 -9.76
N LEU A 229 -6.99 12.85 -10.89
CA LEU A 229 -6.24 11.84 -11.63
C LEU A 229 -5.18 12.55 -12.49
N LYS A 230 -3.91 12.32 -12.14
CA LYS A 230 -2.72 12.97 -12.71
C LYS A 230 -2.12 12.20 -13.88
N GLN A 231 -2.34 10.88 -13.91
CA GLN A 231 -1.87 9.98 -14.97
C GLN A 231 -2.79 8.76 -15.05
N LEU A 232 -3.11 8.34 -16.28
CA LEU A 232 -3.78 7.09 -16.62
C LEU A 232 -3.30 6.68 -18.01
N GLY A 233 -2.06 6.19 -18.08
CA GLY A 233 -1.49 5.65 -19.31
C GLY A 233 -1.87 4.19 -19.50
N VAL A 234 -2.07 3.77 -20.75
CA VAL A 234 -2.10 2.35 -21.16
C VAL A 234 -1.00 2.14 -22.19
N SER A 235 -0.24 1.06 -22.07
CA SER A 235 0.85 0.71 -23.00
C SER A 235 1.01 -0.81 -23.12
N ARG A 236 1.54 -1.28 -24.26
CA ARG A 236 1.90 -2.68 -24.49
C ARG A 236 3.41 -2.83 -24.31
N LEU A 237 3.84 -3.60 -23.31
CA LEU A 237 5.26 -3.77 -22.96
C LEU A 237 5.94 -4.84 -23.83
N ALA A 238 5.20 -5.91 -24.14
CA ALA A 238 5.63 -7.03 -24.96
C ALA A 238 4.41 -7.62 -25.71
N PRO A 239 4.60 -8.52 -26.70
CA PRO A 239 3.49 -9.26 -27.30
C PRO A 239 2.66 -9.96 -26.21
N GLY A 240 1.37 -9.62 -26.13
CA GLY A 240 0.47 -10.16 -25.12
C GLY A 240 0.53 -9.53 -23.72
N GLU A 241 1.42 -8.57 -23.45
CA GLU A 241 1.58 -7.94 -22.13
C GLU A 241 1.27 -6.43 -22.17
N ILE A 242 0.30 -6.02 -21.36
CA ILE A 242 -0.22 -4.64 -21.26
C ILE A 242 -0.02 -4.13 -19.83
N ARG A 243 0.47 -2.90 -19.70
CA ARG A 243 0.54 -2.18 -18.42
C ARG A 243 -0.31 -0.92 -18.43
N PHE A 244 -1.00 -0.68 -17.32
CA PHE A 244 -1.58 0.60 -16.97
C PHE A 244 -0.68 1.32 -15.97
N ASP A 245 -0.40 2.59 -16.22
CA ASP A 245 0.39 3.48 -15.35
C ASP A 245 -0.54 4.55 -14.77
N VAL A 246 -0.84 4.48 -13.47
CA VAL A 246 -1.94 5.23 -12.85
C VAL A 246 -1.47 6.06 -11.66
N ALA A 247 -1.65 7.38 -11.70
CA ALA A 247 -1.28 8.30 -10.62
C ALA A 247 -2.39 9.27 -10.27
N ALA A 248 -2.68 9.47 -8.99
CA ALA A 248 -3.65 10.46 -8.50
C ALA A 248 -3.17 11.10 -7.20
N ASP A 249 -3.74 12.26 -6.85
CA ASP A 249 -3.49 12.90 -5.55
C ASP A 249 -3.90 11.99 -4.38
N ALA A 250 -5.08 11.36 -4.50
CA ALA A 250 -5.56 10.25 -3.70
C ALA A 250 -6.50 9.37 -4.55
N PHE A 251 -6.82 8.19 -4.05
CA PHE A 251 -7.79 7.28 -4.69
C PHE A 251 -8.97 6.99 -3.77
N CYS A 252 -10.03 6.46 -4.35
CA CYS A 252 -11.19 5.92 -3.66
C CYS A 252 -11.15 4.38 -3.63
N HIS A 253 -12.02 3.75 -2.84
CA HIS A 253 -12.05 2.30 -2.68
C HIS A 253 -12.29 1.61 -4.04
N SER A 254 -11.38 0.71 -4.42
CA SER A 254 -11.36 -0.03 -5.69
C SER A 254 -11.28 0.80 -6.99
N MET A 255 -11.07 2.12 -6.91
CA MET A 255 -11.09 3.05 -8.05
C MET A 255 -10.18 2.63 -9.22
N VAL A 256 -8.89 2.34 -8.96
CA VAL A 256 -7.94 1.94 -10.02
C VAL A 256 -8.39 0.67 -10.75
N ARG A 257 -8.94 -0.30 -10.01
CA ARG A 257 -9.39 -1.59 -10.56
C ARG A 257 -10.64 -1.45 -11.42
N SER A 258 -11.48 -0.46 -11.14
CA SER A 258 -12.64 -0.12 -11.98
C SER A 258 -12.29 0.79 -13.16
N LEU A 259 -11.28 1.67 -13.06
CA LEU A 259 -10.73 2.39 -14.22
C LEU A 259 -10.11 1.39 -15.23
N VAL A 260 -9.27 0.47 -14.75
CA VAL A 260 -8.71 -0.63 -15.55
C VAL A 260 -9.83 -1.47 -16.17
N GLY A 261 -10.82 -1.89 -15.37
CA GLY A 261 -11.95 -2.68 -15.86
C GLY A 261 -12.75 -1.98 -16.96
N ALA A 262 -13.13 -0.72 -16.74
CA ALA A 262 -13.85 0.10 -17.72
C ALA A 262 -13.05 0.25 -19.04
N LEU A 263 -11.74 0.48 -18.95
CA LEU A 263 -10.88 0.53 -20.14
C LEU A 263 -10.80 -0.82 -20.87
N THR A 264 -10.87 -1.98 -20.19
CA THR A 264 -10.98 -3.27 -20.92
C THR A 264 -12.30 -3.44 -21.67
N GLU A 265 -13.40 -2.79 -21.25
CA GLU A 265 -14.64 -2.76 -22.05
C GLU A 265 -14.48 -1.93 -23.33
N VAL A 266 -13.68 -0.86 -23.27
CA VAL A 266 -13.33 -0.05 -24.44
C VAL A 266 -12.37 -0.78 -25.37
N GLY A 267 -11.30 -1.38 -24.83
CA GLY A 267 -10.29 -2.12 -25.61
C GLY A 267 -10.81 -3.38 -26.30
N ARG A 268 -11.93 -3.96 -25.82
CA ARG A 268 -12.64 -5.06 -26.50
C ARG A 268 -13.80 -4.59 -27.39
N GLY A 269 -13.93 -3.28 -27.63
CA GLY A 269 -14.90 -2.68 -28.54
C GLY A 269 -16.36 -2.67 -28.07
N LYS A 270 -16.66 -3.03 -26.80
CA LYS A 270 -18.05 -3.03 -26.27
C LYS A 270 -18.51 -1.67 -25.73
N ARG A 271 -17.56 -0.77 -25.47
CA ARG A 271 -17.75 0.61 -25.00
C ARG A 271 -16.79 1.55 -25.71
N ASP A 272 -16.98 2.84 -25.52
CA ASP A 272 -16.28 3.96 -26.16
C ASP A 272 -15.85 4.99 -25.11
N ALA A 273 -15.29 6.12 -25.55
CA ALA A 273 -14.92 7.22 -24.68
C ALA A 273 -16.17 7.93 -24.10
N ASP A 274 -17.19 8.12 -24.93
CA ASP A 274 -18.48 8.72 -24.57
C ASP A 274 -19.12 8.02 -23.35
N TRP A 275 -19.08 6.68 -23.29
CA TRP A 275 -19.53 5.92 -22.12
C TRP A 275 -18.71 6.18 -20.85
N LEU A 276 -17.40 6.42 -20.96
CA LEU A 276 -16.55 6.79 -19.82
C LEU A 276 -16.85 8.22 -19.32
N GLU A 277 -17.13 9.14 -20.24
CA GLU A 277 -17.55 10.50 -19.92
C GLU A 277 -18.94 10.52 -19.26
N GLN A 278 -19.90 9.78 -19.80
CA GLN A 278 -21.22 9.56 -19.19
C GLN A 278 -21.09 8.92 -17.80
N ALA A 279 -20.10 8.04 -17.60
CA ALA A 279 -19.83 7.45 -16.30
C ALA A 279 -19.36 8.48 -15.26
N LEU A 280 -18.45 9.39 -15.61
CA LEU A 280 -18.06 10.49 -14.71
C LEU A 280 -19.25 11.36 -14.32
N HIS A 281 -20.09 11.75 -15.29
CA HIS A 281 -21.25 12.62 -15.07
C HIS A 281 -22.39 11.97 -14.25
N SER A 282 -22.40 10.65 -14.06
CA SER A 282 -23.48 9.95 -13.34
C SER A 282 -23.53 10.19 -11.83
N ALA A 283 -22.41 10.60 -11.21
CA ALA A 283 -22.22 10.74 -9.77
C ALA A 283 -22.61 9.51 -8.89
N VAL A 284 -22.86 8.34 -9.48
CA VAL A 284 -23.36 7.13 -8.79
C VAL A 284 -22.63 5.89 -9.30
N ARG A 285 -22.39 4.90 -8.44
CA ARG A 285 -21.72 3.64 -8.82
C ARG A 285 -22.50 2.89 -9.91
N ILE A 286 -21.93 2.85 -11.12
CA ILE A 286 -22.41 2.06 -12.26
C ILE A 286 -22.05 0.57 -12.08
N PRO A 287 -23.04 -0.36 -12.07
CA PRO A 287 -22.81 -1.80 -11.99
C PRO A 287 -22.07 -2.39 -13.19
N GLU A 288 -22.25 -1.83 -14.38
CA GLU A 288 -21.69 -2.28 -15.65
C GLU A 288 -20.17 -2.07 -15.76
N ILE A 289 -19.56 -1.27 -14.87
CA ILE A 289 -18.10 -1.12 -14.80
C ILE A 289 -17.52 -2.35 -14.09
N PRO A 290 -16.84 -3.27 -14.81
CA PRO A 290 -16.28 -4.46 -14.18
C PRO A 290 -15.17 -4.08 -13.21
N LEU A 291 -15.03 -4.88 -12.16
CA LEU A 291 -13.95 -4.71 -11.18
C LEU A 291 -12.79 -5.63 -11.56
N ALA A 292 -11.68 -5.07 -12.04
CA ALA A 292 -10.50 -5.86 -12.38
C ALA A 292 -10.00 -6.68 -11.16
N PRO A 293 -9.44 -7.89 -11.36
CA PRO A 293 -8.89 -8.71 -10.27
C PRO A 293 -7.83 -7.97 -9.45
N ALA A 294 -7.67 -8.34 -8.18
CA ALA A 294 -6.80 -7.62 -7.26
C ALA A 294 -5.31 -7.83 -7.56
N GLN A 295 -4.93 -9.06 -7.93
CA GLN A 295 -3.54 -9.48 -8.10
C GLN A 295 -2.83 -8.90 -9.33
N GLY A 296 -3.55 -8.16 -10.19
CA GLY A 296 -2.91 -7.37 -11.24
C GLY A 296 -2.37 -6.02 -10.77
N LEU A 297 -2.80 -5.53 -9.59
CA LEU A 297 -2.54 -4.17 -9.11
C LEU A 297 -1.37 -4.13 -8.11
N THR A 298 -0.41 -3.23 -8.33
CA THR A 298 0.70 -2.96 -7.39
C THR A 298 0.82 -1.47 -7.08
N LEU A 299 0.90 -1.09 -5.80
CA LEU A 299 1.31 0.25 -5.36
C LEU A 299 2.84 0.39 -5.47
N VAL A 300 3.32 1.15 -6.45
CA VAL A 300 4.76 1.20 -6.80
C VAL A 300 5.51 2.38 -6.18
N ARG A 301 4.84 3.51 -5.94
CA ARG A 301 5.46 4.71 -5.34
C ARG A 301 4.44 5.59 -4.63
N VAL A 302 4.90 6.31 -3.59
CA VAL A 302 4.19 7.45 -3.01
C VAL A 302 5.12 8.66 -2.99
N ASP A 303 4.64 9.78 -3.52
CA ASP A 303 5.40 11.02 -3.63
C ASP A 303 5.15 11.93 -2.43
N TYR A 304 6.18 12.64 -1.98
CA TYR A 304 6.12 13.57 -0.85
C TYR A 304 6.87 14.87 -1.16
N PRO A 305 6.48 16.00 -0.54
CA PRO A 305 7.28 17.21 -0.50
C PRO A 305 8.65 16.94 0.13
N GLN A 306 9.65 17.73 -0.25
CA GLN A 306 11.03 17.54 0.22
C GLN A 306 11.36 18.49 1.37
N ALA A 307 10.78 19.69 1.40
CA ALA A 307 11.04 20.64 2.46
C ALA A 307 10.06 20.44 3.65
N PRO A 308 10.52 20.46 4.91
CA PRO A 308 9.65 20.19 6.07
C PRO A 308 8.44 21.12 6.21
N HIS A 309 8.53 22.37 5.72
CA HIS A 309 7.41 23.33 5.77
C HIS A 309 6.28 22.98 4.79
N GLU A 310 6.61 22.39 3.63
CA GLU A 310 5.64 21.92 2.63
C GLU A 310 4.80 20.76 3.18
N LEU A 311 5.38 19.90 4.02
CA LEU A 311 4.68 18.77 4.64
C LEU A 311 3.46 19.25 5.46
N ALA A 312 3.65 20.29 6.27
CA ALA A 312 2.61 20.87 7.12
C ALA A 312 1.55 21.65 6.31
N ALA A 313 1.94 22.31 5.22
CA ALA A 313 1.00 22.93 4.28
C ALA A 313 0.14 21.87 3.59
N ARG A 314 0.77 20.83 3.02
CA ARG A 314 0.09 19.74 2.30
C ARG A 314 -0.88 18.95 3.19
N GLN A 315 -0.58 18.81 4.49
CA GLN A 315 -1.52 18.25 5.45
C GLN A 315 -2.80 19.08 5.60
N LYS A 316 -2.73 20.42 5.58
CA LYS A 316 -3.90 21.29 5.70
C LYS A 316 -4.80 21.16 4.47
N GLU A 317 -4.21 21.25 3.27
CA GLU A 317 -4.90 21.02 1.99
C GLU A 317 -5.60 19.65 1.97
N THR A 318 -4.88 18.57 2.28
CA THR A 318 -5.38 17.19 2.15
C THR A 318 -6.48 16.85 3.18
N ARG A 319 -6.65 17.68 4.22
CA ARG A 319 -7.72 17.56 5.23
C ARG A 319 -8.94 18.44 4.92
N GLN A 320 -8.87 19.37 3.97
CA GLN A 320 -10.03 20.12 3.52
C GLN A 320 -10.96 19.23 2.67
N LEU A 321 -12.27 19.48 2.76
CA LEU A 321 -13.25 18.82 1.91
C LEU A 321 -13.11 19.33 0.47
N ARG A 322 -12.90 18.43 -0.49
CA ARG A 322 -12.90 18.76 -1.92
C ARG A 322 -14.33 18.95 -2.39
N THR A 323 -14.61 20.09 -3.02
CA THR A 323 -15.74 20.26 -3.95
C THR A 323 -15.24 20.09 -5.39
N CYS A 324 -16.14 19.80 -6.33
CA CYS A 324 -15.91 20.21 -7.71
C CYS A 324 -16.14 21.73 -7.82
N GLY A 325 -15.56 22.36 -8.83
CA GLY A 325 -16.03 23.67 -9.28
C GLY A 325 -17.34 23.54 -10.06
N GLU A 326 -17.96 24.68 -10.33
CA GLU A 326 -19.00 24.85 -11.36
C GLU A 326 -18.38 24.77 -12.77
#